data_AF-A0A3B9HJE7-F1
#
_entry.id   AF-A0A3B9HJE7-F1
#
_cell.length_a   1.000
_cell.length_b   1.000
_cell.length_c   1.000
_cell.angle_alpha   90.00
_cell.angle_beta   90.00
_cell.angle_gamma   90.00
#
_symmetry.space_group_name_H-M   'P 1'
#
loop_
_entity.id
_entity.type
_entity.pdbx_description
1 polymer ?
#
loop_
_entity_poly.entity_id
_entity_poly.type
_entity_poly.pdbx_seq_one_letter_code
_entity_poly.pdbx_strand_id
1 'polypeptide(L)'
;MAKKKKINKPTGGRSGNLAKDLLEFIGERPAKGQSLKNILKWSVKQAEGAGIFDAMEDLLYAQQIEEYQQDKFRLLQKDSGGSSVIGVVDITRSGNAYVLIDGRLNDVFVAARNT
;
A
#
# COMPACT_ATOMS: atom_id res chain seq x y z
N MET A 1 13.94 17.78 -33.23
CA MET A 1 14.25 16.36 -32.93
C MET A 1 13.16 15.80 -32.03
N ALA A 2 12.34 14.85 -32.51
CA ALA A 2 11.19 14.33 -31.78
C ALA A 2 11.64 13.37 -30.66
N LYS A 3 11.23 13.64 -29.42
CA LYS A 3 11.50 12.76 -28.26
C LYS A 3 10.79 11.41 -28.48
N LYS A 4 11.56 10.35 -28.74
CA LYS A 4 11.04 8.97 -28.84
C LYS A 4 10.39 8.59 -27.51
N LYS A 5 9.08 8.34 -27.51
CA LYS A 5 8.37 7.73 -26.37
C LYS A 5 8.91 6.32 -26.18
N LYS A 6 9.41 6.02 -24.98
CA LYS A 6 9.76 4.65 -24.59
C LYS A 6 8.47 3.85 -24.53
N ILE A 7 8.29 2.94 -25.50
CA ILE A 7 7.23 1.94 -25.47
C ILE A 7 7.73 0.86 -24.52
N ASN A 8 7.26 0.87 -23.28
CA ASN A 8 7.51 -0.22 -22.35
C ASN A 8 6.79 -1.45 -22.90
N LYS A 9 7.58 -2.47 -23.25
CA LYS A 9 7.12 -3.77 -23.73
C LYS A 9 6.28 -4.42 -22.62
N PRO A 10 5.06 -4.92 -22.89
CA PRO A 10 4.30 -5.64 -21.89
C PRO A 10 5.07 -6.92 -21.55
N THR A 11 5.54 -7.02 -20.32
CA THR A 11 6.10 -8.24 -19.74
C THR A 11 4.99 -9.27 -19.66
N GLY A 12 4.93 -10.16 -20.66
CA GLY A 12 4.14 -11.38 -20.57
C GLY A 12 4.69 -12.26 -19.43
N GLY A 13 3.80 -12.70 -18.56
CA GLY A 13 4.10 -13.64 -17.49
C GLY A 13 3.56 -13.25 -16.12
N ARG A 14 2.25 -13.02 -15.98
CA ARG A 14 1.57 -13.00 -14.67
C ARG A 14 0.18 -13.61 -14.77
N SER A 15 0.09 -14.86 -15.21
CA SER A 15 -1.11 -15.65 -14.98
C SER A 15 -1.06 -16.18 -13.55
N GLY A 16 -1.91 -15.64 -12.66
CA GLY A 16 -2.30 -16.41 -11.49
C GLY A 16 -2.97 -15.68 -10.33
N ASN A 17 -2.89 -14.35 -10.22
CA ASN A 17 -3.54 -13.67 -9.09
C ASN A 17 -3.81 -12.18 -9.37
N LEU A 18 -4.80 -11.91 -10.24
CA LEU A 18 -5.36 -10.57 -10.47
C LEU A 18 -5.66 -9.82 -9.16
N ALA A 19 -6.18 -10.50 -8.14
CA ALA A 19 -6.43 -9.92 -6.83
C ALA A 19 -5.15 -9.43 -6.13
N LYS A 20 -4.01 -10.14 -6.23
CA LYS A 20 -2.74 -9.70 -5.63
C LYS A 20 -2.16 -8.51 -6.38
N ASP A 21 -2.22 -8.53 -7.70
CA ASP A 21 -1.72 -7.45 -8.54
C ASP A 21 -2.57 -6.17 -8.36
N LEU A 22 -3.88 -6.33 -8.20
CA LEU A 22 -4.79 -5.24 -7.84
C LEU A 22 -4.49 -4.68 -6.44
N LEU A 23 -4.25 -5.56 -5.46
CA LEU A 23 -3.90 -5.16 -4.10
C LEU A 23 -2.59 -4.36 -4.08
N GLU A 24 -1.57 -4.81 -4.82
CA GLU A 24 -0.30 -4.10 -4.99
C GLU A 24 -0.52 -2.71 -5.62
N PHE A 25 -1.33 -2.63 -6.67
CA PHE A 25 -1.67 -1.36 -7.34
C PHE A 25 -2.40 -0.36 -6.41
N ILE A 26 -3.33 -0.84 -5.59
CA ILE A 26 -3.99 0.00 -4.58
C ILE A 26 -3.00 0.42 -3.49
N GLY A 27 -2.06 -0.48 -3.15
CA GLY A 27 -0.99 -0.27 -2.17
C GLY A 27 0.09 0.73 -2.57
N GLU A 28 0.25 1.07 -3.85
CA GLU A 28 1.21 2.09 -4.30
C GLU A 28 0.94 3.48 -3.68
N ARG A 29 -0.31 3.75 -3.28
CA ARG A 29 -0.74 5.04 -2.73
C ARG A 29 -1.63 4.85 -1.50
N PRO A 30 -1.10 4.34 -0.37
CA PRO A 30 -1.91 3.92 0.77
C PRO A 30 -2.69 5.10 1.39
N ALA A 31 -2.13 6.30 1.39
CA ALA A 31 -2.77 7.49 1.97
C ALA A 31 -3.92 8.07 1.13
N LYS A 32 -3.88 7.90 -0.20
CA LYS A 32 -4.88 8.50 -1.12
C LYS A 32 -5.82 7.45 -1.73
N GLY A 33 -5.45 6.18 -1.65
CA GLY A 33 -6.13 5.10 -2.35
C GLY A 33 -6.09 5.28 -3.88
N GLN A 34 -6.98 4.54 -4.54
CA GLN A 34 -7.21 4.60 -5.98
C GLN A 34 -8.70 4.76 -6.25
N SER A 35 -9.06 5.54 -7.27
CA SER A 35 -10.45 5.61 -7.74
C SER A 35 -10.81 4.42 -8.63
N LEU A 36 -12.10 4.08 -8.71
CA LEU A 36 -12.61 3.05 -9.61
C LEU A 36 -12.14 3.29 -11.05
N LYS A 37 -12.18 4.54 -11.53
CA LYS A 37 -11.67 4.92 -12.85
C LYS A 37 -10.19 4.57 -13.05
N ASN A 38 -9.36 4.74 -12.03
CA ASN A 38 -7.94 4.40 -12.10
C ASN A 38 -7.73 2.88 -12.11
N ILE A 39 -8.50 2.16 -11.29
CA ILE A 39 -8.50 0.69 -11.23
C ILE A 39 -8.90 0.10 -12.58
N LEU A 40 -10.00 0.57 -13.17
CA LEU A 40 -10.45 0.14 -14.51
C LEU A 40 -9.40 0.44 -15.58
N LYS A 41 -8.81 1.66 -15.55
CA LYS A 41 -7.74 2.02 -16.49
C LYS A 41 -6.50 1.13 -16.33
N TRP A 42 -6.19 0.70 -15.11
CA TRP A 42 -5.10 -0.23 -14.84
C TRP A 42 -5.45 -1.65 -15.34
N SER A 43 -6.64 -2.15 -15.05
CA SER A 43 -7.12 -3.47 -15.48
C SER A 43 -7.13 -3.63 -17.00
N VAL A 44 -7.58 -2.61 -17.74
CA VAL A 44 -7.54 -2.61 -19.22
C VAL A 44 -6.11 -2.68 -19.75
N LYS A 45 -5.15 -2.03 -19.08
CA LYS A 45 -3.72 -2.11 -19.49
C LYS A 45 -3.11 -3.48 -19.25
N GLN A 46 -3.58 -4.21 -18.24
CA GLN A 46 -3.13 -5.56 -17.94
C GLN A 46 -3.83 -6.64 -18.78
N ALA A 47 -4.81 -6.25 -19.61
CA ALA A 47 -5.70 -7.17 -20.34
C ALA A 47 -6.52 -8.08 -19.40
N GLU A 48 -6.71 -7.69 -18.15
CA GLU A 48 -7.47 -8.43 -17.13
C GLU A 48 -8.85 -7.80 -16.86
N GLY A 49 -9.41 -7.12 -17.86
CA GLY A 49 -10.70 -6.40 -17.77
C GLY A 49 -11.88 -7.27 -17.35
N ALA A 50 -11.85 -8.56 -17.68
CA ALA A 50 -13.00 -9.46 -17.57
C ALA A 50 -13.21 -10.09 -16.17
N GLY A 51 -12.39 -9.77 -15.17
CA GLY A 51 -12.54 -10.31 -13.80
C GLY A 51 -12.22 -9.30 -12.70
N ILE A 52 -12.12 -8.01 -13.04
CA ILE A 52 -11.70 -6.98 -12.09
C ILE A 52 -12.73 -6.75 -10.98
N PHE A 53 -14.02 -6.87 -11.30
CA PHE A 53 -15.09 -6.72 -10.32
C PHE A 53 -15.10 -7.89 -9.33
N ASP A 54 -15.00 -9.12 -9.83
CA ASP A 54 -14.89 -10.32 -8.98
C ASP A 54 -13.66 -10.20 -8.05
N ALA A 55 -12.52 -9.79 -8.58
CA ALA A 55 -11.31 -9.57 -7.78
C ALA A 55 -11.47 -8.44 -6.75
N MET A 56 -12.17 -7.35 -7.09
CA MET A 56 -12.49 -6.30 -6.13
C MET A 56 -13.43 -6.79 -5.04
N GLU A 57 -14.43 -7.58 -5.40
CA GLU A 57 -15.40 -8.16 -4.47
C GLU A 57 -14.71 -9.12 -3.49
N ASP A 58 -13.83 -10.01 -4.00
CA ASP A 58 -13.00 -10.90 -3.18
C ASP A 58 -12.14 -10.12 -2.18
N LEU A 59 -11.50 -9.03 -2.61
CA LEU A 59 -10.66 -8.20 -1.74
C LEU A 59 -11.46 -7.42 -0.69
N LEU A 60 -12.70 -7.02 -1.02
CA LEU A 60 -13.64 -6.40 -0.08
C LEU A 60 -14.13 -7.42 0.94
N TYR A 61 -14.54 -8.62 0.52
CA TYR A 61 -14.92 -9.71 1.42
C TYR A 61 -13.78 -10.14 2.34
N ALA A 62 -12.55 -10.20 1.83
CA ALA A 62 -11.36 -10.54 2.61
C ALA A 62 -10.89 -9.41 3.57
N GLN A 63 -11.59 -8.26 3.56
CA GLN A 63 -11.25 -7.07 4.34
C GLN A 63 -9.79 -6.62 4.11
N GLN A 64 -9.33 -6.68 2.86
CA GLN A 64 -8.01 -6.20 2.47
C GLN A 64 -8.07 -4.79 1.89
N ILE A 65 -9.22 -4.41 1.32
CA ILE A 65 -9.50 -3.07 0.85
C ILE A 65 -10.83 -2.59 1.43
N GLU A 66 -11.02 -1.27 1.47
CA GLU A 66 -12.29 -0.64 1.82
C GLU A 66 -12.61 0.51 0.87
N GLU A 67 -13.90 0.74 0.67
CA GLU A 67 -14.41 1.96 0.03
C GLU A 67 -14.54 3.04 1.10
N TYR A 68 -13.62 4.01 1.12
CA TYR A 68 -13.62 5.07 2.12
C TYR A 68 -14.41 6.32 1.68
N GLN A 69 -14.64 6.44 0.37
CA GLN A 69 -15.43 7.47 -0.30
C GLN A 69 -16.02 6.84 -1.56
N GLN A 70 -17.14 7.39 -2.06
CA GLN A 70 -17.76 6.92 -3.29
C GLN A 70 -16.74 6.77 -4.42
N ASP A 71 -16.68 5.55 -4.99
CA ASP A 71 -15.76 5.15 -6.06
C ASP A 71 -14.27 5.27 -5.71
N LYS A 72 -13.90 5.26 -4.43
CA LYS A 72 -12.50 5.34 -3.98
C LYS A 72 -12.17 4.24 -2.96
N PHE A 73 -11.15 3.48 -3.32
CA PHE A 73 -10.72 2.29 -2.59
C PHE A 73 -9.32 2.51 -2.02
N ARG A 74 -9.09 2.06 -0.80
CA ARG A 74 -7.76 2.03 -0.18
C ARG A 74 -7.53 0.69 0.48
N LEU A 75 -6.27 0.37 0.75
CA LEU A 75 -5.95 -0.78 1.59
C LEU A 75 -6.57 -0.57 2.97
N LEU A 76 -7.31 -1.57 3.44
CA LEU A 76 -7.68 -1.62 4.84
C LEU A 76 -6.39 -1.92 5.58
N GLN A 77 -5.86 -0.92 6.28
CA GLN A 77 -4.87 -1.19 7.29
C GLN A 77 -5.61 -2.00 8.34
N LYS A 78 -5.48 -3.34 8.29
CA LYS A 78 -5.71 -4.13 9.48
C LYS A 78 -4.78 -3.51 10.49
N ASP A 79 -5.35 -2.77 11.42
CA ASP A 79 -4.73 -2.54 12.72
C ASP A 79 -4.44 -3.94 13.22
N SER A 80 -3.28 -4.44 12.85
CA SER A 80 -2.67 -5.58 13.48
C SER A 80 -2.33 -4.99 14.83
N GLY A 81 -3.34 -4.97 15.72
CA GLY A 81 -3.31 -4.45 17.09
C GLY A 81 -2.37 -5.26 17.98
N GLY A 82 -1.24 -5.68 17.41
CA GLY A 82 -0.15 -6.43 18.01
C GLY A 82 1.22 -6.14 17.37
N SER A 83 1.33 -5.28 16.34
CA SER A 83 2.64 -4.90 15.76
C SER A 83 2.98 -3.41 15.85
N SER A 84 1.99 -2.55 16.12
CA SER A 84 2.24 -1.20 16.62
C SER A 84 2.38 -1.30 18.14
N VAL A 85 3.45 -0.72 18.68
CA VAL A 85 3.62 -0.62 20.13
C VAL A 85 3.60 0.84 20.51
N ILE A 86 2.80 1.16 21.52
CA ILE A 86 2.67 2.51 22.07
C ILE A 86 3.78 2.68 23.11
N GLY A 87 4.42 3.84 23.07
CA GLY A 87 5.56 4.14 23.90
C GLY A 87 5.79 5.63 24.06
N VAL A 88 6.65 6.00 25.01
CA VAL A 88 7.10 7.37 25.21
C VAL A 88 8.36 7.58 24.39
N VAL A 89 8.38 8.65 23.59
CA VAL A 89 9.56 9.03 22.80
C VAL A 89 10.35 10.09 23.57
N ASP A 90 11.59 9.77 23.94
CA ASP A 90 12.55 10.76 24.45
C ASP A 90 13.47 11.21 23.31
N ILE A 91 13.54 12.52 23.09
CA ILE A 91 14.27 13.12 21.97
C ILE A 91 15.47 13.89 22.53
N THR A 92 16.67 13.46 22.13
CA THR A 92 17.92 14.12 22.48
C THR A 92 18.15 15.38 21.63
N ARG A 93 18.92 16.34 22.15
CA ARG A 93 19.27 17.59 21.42
C ARG A 93 19.99 17.35 20.08
N SER A 94 20.66 16.20 19.92
CA SER A 94 21.34 15.81 18.68
C SER A 94 20.40 15.15 17.66
N GLY A 95 19.10 15.04 17.96
CA GLY A 95 18.09 14.46 17.06
C GLY A 95 17.96 12.94 17.13
N ASN A 96 18.68 12.27 18.03
CA ASN A 96 18.44 10.86 18.30
C ASN A 96 17.20 10.70 19.17
N ALA A 97 16.45 9.63 18.98
CA ALA A 97 15.29 9.31 19.81
C ALA A 97 15.39 7.91 20.42
N TYR A 98 14.89 7.78 21.65
CA TYR A 98 14.68 6.51 22.32
C TYR A 98 13.18 6.31 22.49
N VAL A 99 12.66 5.15 22.09
CA VAL A 99 11.26 4.80 22.25
C VAL A 99 11.15 3.78 23.38
N LEU A 100 10.65 4.24 24.53
CA LEU A 100 10.32 3.41 25.68
C LEU A 100 9.00 2.71 25.40
N ILE A 101 9.02 1.39 25.32
CA ILE A 101 7.86 0.57 25.00
C ILE A 101 7.35 -0.09 26.28
N ASP A 102 6.09 0.18 26.65
CA ASP A 102 5.46 -0.49 27.80
C ASP A 102 5.43 -2.01 27.58
N GLY A 103 6.03 -2.76 28.51
CA GLY A 103 6.12 -4.21 28.46
C GLY A 103 7.36 -4.79 27.73
N ARG A 104 8.33 -3.95 27.32
CA ARG A 104 9.64 -4.42 26.85
C ARG A 104 10.75 -3.97 27.79
N LEU A 105 11.74 -4.84 27.98
CA LEU A 105 12.90 -4.58 28.84
C LEU A 105 13.89 -3.57 28.21
N ASN A 106 13.90 -3.51 26.88
CA ASN A 106 14.86 -2.71 26.12
C ASN A 106 14.14 -1.63 25.31
N ASP A 107 14.70 -0.43 25.32
CA ASP A 107 14.26 0.70 24.50
C ASP A 107 14.66 0.51 23.04
N VAL A 108 13.89 1.10 22.12
CA VAL A 108 14.22 1.13 20.70
C VAL A 108 14.98 2.42 20.39
N PHE A 109 16.24 2.28 19.96
CA PHE A 109 17.04 3.41 19.49
C PHE A 109 16.69 3.77 18.05
N VAL A 110 16.43 5.05 17.82
CA VAL A 110 16.20 5.65 16.50
C VAL A 110 17.27 6.72 16.28
N ALA A 111 18.22 6.41 15.39
CA ALA A 111 19.29 7.34 15.06
C ALA A 111 18.75 8.60 14.37
N ALA A 112 19.34 9.75 14.69
CA ALA A 112 19.16 10.96 13.91
C ALA A 112 19.54 10.67 12.45
N ARG A 113 18.70 11.08 11.50
CA ARG A 113 19.02 10.94 10.08
C ARG A 113 20.16 11.91 9.77
N ASN A 114 21.37 11.39 9.62
CA ASN A 114 22.49 12.16 9.08
C ASN A 114 22.09 12.61 7.66
N THR A 115 21.79 13.89 7.52
CA THR A 115 21.67 14.59 6.23
C THR A 115 23.03 15.09 5.80
#